data_AF-A0A3N4V109-F1
#
_entry.id   AF-A0A3N4V109-F1
#
_cell.length_a   1.000
_cell.length_b   1.000
_cell.length_c   1.000
_cell.angle_alpha   90.00
_cell.angle_beta   90.00
_cell.angle_gamma   90.00
#
_symmetry.space_group_name_H-M   'P 1'
#
loop_
_entity.id
_entity.type
_entity.pdbx_description
1 polymer ?
#
loop_
_entity_poly.entity_id
_entity_poly.type
_entity_poly.pdbx_seq_one_letter_code
_entity_poly.pdbx_strand_id
1 'polypeptide(L)'
;MEDVKLSRRFFLKSTGSAAAVAGSVVIPIQSANAAPSAAAAVSSTALPYPKKVAGKASAMPVNQPVNFNYPDESSPCYAIRMGNPVPGGVGPNRDIVAYSAMCTHMGCPVTYDGGSRTFKCGCHFSIFDPENHGQMVCGQATENLPSIKLEYDAATDTVHAVGVDGLIYGRQSNVL
;
A
#
# COMPACT_ATOMS: atom_id res chain seq x y z
N MET A 1 -52.24 14.84 50.04
CA MET A 1 -51.36 14.88 48.85
C MET A 1 -50.02 15.32 49.38
N GLU A 2 -49.18 14.35 49.74
CA GLU A 2 -47.83 14.65 50.22
C GLU A 2 -46.92 14.96 49.03
N ASP A 3 -46.35 16.15 49.02
CA ASP A 3 -45.32 16.55 48.06
C ASP A 3 -44.05 15.73 48.28
N VAL A 4 -43.71 14.89 47.31
CA VAL A 4 -42.44 14.15 47.29
C VAL A 4 -41.32 15.13 46.99
N LYS A 5 -40.63 15.63 48.03
CA LYS A 5 -39.40 16.43 47.87
C LYS A 5 -38.28 15.57 47.28
N LEU A 6 -38.05 15.70 45.97
CA LEU A 6 -36.86 15.14 45.32
C LEU A 6 -35.59 15.82 45.86
N SER A 7 -34.81 15.06 46.64
CA SER A 7 -33.48 15.46 47.11
C SER A 7 -32.40 15.02 46.12
N ARG A 8 -31.30 15.79 46.02
CA ARG A 8 -30.09 15.41 45.26
C ARG A 8 -29.56 14.02 45.65
N ARG A 9 -29.75 13.61 46.91
CA ARG A 9 -29.39 12.26 47.39
C ARG A 9 -30.33 11.17 46.88
N PHE A 10 -31.59 11.49 46.59
CA PHE A 10 -32.52 10.56 45.98
C PHE A 10 -32.16 10.34 44.52
N PHE A 11 -31.89 11.42 43.77
CA PHE A 11 -31.46 11.36 42.38
C PHE A 11 -30.17 10.53 42.18
N LEU A 12 -29.16 10.71 43.04
CA LEU A 12 -27.91 9.96 42.93
C LEU A 12 -28.07 8.46 43.27
N LYS A 13 -29.04 8.11 44.11
CA LYS A 13 -29.37 6.70 44.41
C LYS A 13 -30.16 6.04 43.29
N SER A 14 -31.07 6.77 42.64
CA SER A 14 -31.86 6.23 41.54
C SER A 14 -31.08 6.12 40.22
N THR A 15 -30.09 6.98 39.97
CA THR A 15 -29.20 6.85 38.78
C THR A 15 -28.13 5.79 38.95
N GLY A 16 -27.72 5.45 40.18
CA GLY A 16 -26.72 4.41 40.45
C GLY A 16 -27.20 2.97 40.21
N SER A 17 -28.52 2.72 40.19
CA SER A 17 -29.09 1.38 40.03
C SER A 17 -29.63 1.07 38.62
N ALA A 18 -29.56 2.01 37.68
CA ALA A 18 -30.10 1.86 36.32
C ALA A 18 -29.05 1.67 35.21
N ALA A 19 -27.76 1.50 35.56
CA ALA A 19 -26.67 1.39 34.59
C ALA A 19 -26.08 -0.03 34.43
N ALA A 20 -26.78 -1.06 34.90
CA ALA A 20 -26.40 -2.44 34.63
C ALA A 20 -27.65 -3.20 34.16
N VAL A 21 -27.50 -4.01 33.11
CA VAL A 21 -28.53 -4.89 32.52
C VAL A 21 -29.42 -4.24 31.43
N ALA A 22 -28.81 -3.77 30.33
CA ALA A 22 -29.44 -3.77 29.00
C ALA A 22 -28.36 -3.72 27.90
N GLY A 23 -27.71 -4.85 27.64
CA GLY A 23 -26.74 -4.96 26.54
C GLY A 23 -26.09 -6.34 26.39
N SER A 24 -26.56 -7.36 27.12
CA SER A 24 -25.94 -8.69 27.14
C SER A 24 -26.85 -9.75 26.54
N VAL A 25 -27.45 -9.51 25.37
CA VAL A 25 -28.05 -10.61 24.60
C VAL A 25 -27.91 -10.32 23.10
N VAL A 26 -27.19 -11.22 22.42
CA VAL A 26 -26.99 -11.35 20.96
C VAL A 26 -25.94 -10.44 20.29
N ILE A 27 -24.66 -10.67 20.62
CA ILE A 27 -23.61 -10.61 19.59
C ILE A 27 -23.19 -12.06 19.37
N PRO A 28 -23.34 -12.65 18.16
CA PRO A 28 -22.68 -13.91 17.89
C PRO A 28 -21.18 -13.63 17.97
N ILE A 29 -20.53 -14.19 18.99
CA ILE A 29 -19.08 -14.28 19.08
C ILE A 29 -18.65 -15.22 17.95
N GLN A 30 -18.55 -14.68 16.74
CA GLN A 30 -17.66 -15.26 15.76
C GLN A 30 -16.27 -15.02 16.33
N SER A 31 -15.56 -16.09 16.64
CA SER A 31 -14.11 -16.04 16.84
C SER A 31 -13.52 -15.47 15.57
N ALA A 32 -13.28 -14.15 15.56
CA ALA A 32 -12.37 -13.57 14.61
C ALA A 32 -11.04 -14.26 14.87
N ASN A 33 -10.56 -15.06 13.93
CA ASN A 33 -9.18 -15.52 13.89
C ASN A 33 -8.29 -14.28 13.66
N ALA A 34 -8.14 -13.45 14.69
CA ALA A 34 -7.08 -12.47 14.74
C ALA A 34 -5.77 -13.28 14.81
N ALA A 35 -4.95 -13.15 13.77
CA ALA A 35 -3.60 -13.67 13.78
C ALA A 35 -2.89 -13.17 15.06
N PRO A 36 -2.09 -14.00 15.75
CA PRO A 36 -1.35 -13.53 16.91
C PRO A 36 -0.48 -12.35 16.47
N SER A 37 -0.72 -11.19 17.09
CA SER A 37 0.15 -10.04 16.92
C SER A 37 1.49 -10.42 17.56
N ALA A 38 2.48 -10.71 16.73
CA ALA A 38 3.85 -10.65 17.16
C ALA A 38 4.10 -9.19 17.53
N ALA A 39 4.14 -8.92 18.84
CA ALA A 39 4.60 -7.64 19.36
C ALA A 39 6.10 -7.52 19.07
N ALA A 40 6.44 -7.22 17.81
CA ALA A 40 7.75 -6.68 17.48
C ALA A 40 7.75 -5.22 17.92
N ALA A 41 8.82 -4.79 18.59
CA ALA A 41 9.01 -3.42 19.00
C ALA A 41 9.08 -2.49 17.78
N VAL A 42 7.94 -1.97 17.32
CA VAL A 42 7.87 -0.99 16.24
C VAL A 42 7.80 0.42 16.84
N SER A 43 8.93 0.90 17.33
CA SER A 43 9.15 2.34 17.57
C SER A 43 10.06 2.94 16.50
N SER A 44 10.08 2.34 15.31
CA SER A 44 10.78 2.85 14.14
C SER A 44 9.77 3.52 13.22
N THR A 45 10.03 4.78 12.84
CA THR A 45 9.30 5.46 11.76
C THR A 45 9.68 4.94 10.36
N ALA A 46 10.74 4.13 10.26
CA ALA A 46 11.14 3.45 9.03
C ALA A 46 10.69 1.98 9.02
N LEU A 47 9.97 1.59 7.97
CA LEU A 47 9.59 0.18 7.76
C LEU A 47 10.83 -0.65 7.36
N PRO A 48 10.98 -1.89 7.87
CA PRO A 48 12.12 -2.74 7.58
C PRO A 48 11.97 -3.43 6.22
N TYR A 49 12.12 -2.68 5.15
CA TYR A 49 12.02 -3.20 3.79
C TYR A 49 13.10 -4.24 3.47
N PRO A 50 12.75 -5.41 2.92
CA PRO A 50 13.73 -6.40 2.48
C PRO A 50 14.47 -5.90 1.23
N LYS A 51 15.73 -6.30 1.05
CA LYS A 51 16.45 -6.14 -0.23
C LYS A 51 16.18 -7.37 -1.10
N LYS A 52 15.42 -7.21 -2.19
CA LYS A 52 15.06 -8.29 -3.13
C LYS A 52 15.56 -8.00 -4.54
N VAL A 53 15.86 -9.03 -5.31
CA VAL A 53 16.28 -8.87 -6.72
C VAL A 53 15.04 -8.62 -7.58
N ALA A 54 15.03 -7.54 -8.35
CA ALA A 54 14.01 -7.23 -9.35
C ALA A 54 14.40 -7.76 -10.75
N GLY A 55 15.69 -7.98 -11.01
CA GLY A 55 16.20 -8.56 -12.25
C GLY A 55 17.60 -8.06 -12.60
N LYS A 56 18.11 -8.42 -13.78
CA LYS A 56 19.36 -7.88 -14.33
C LYS A 56 19.06 -6.75 -15.32
N ALA A 57 19.79 -5.64 -15.24
CA ALA A 57 19.53 -4.47 -16.08
C ALA A 57 19.70 -4.76 -17.57
N SER A 58 20.71 -5.56 -17.95
CA SER A 58 20.94 -5.99 -19.33
C SER A 58 19.82 -6.88 -19.89
N ALA A 59 19.16 -7.66 -19.04
CA ALA A 59 18.11 -8.60 -19.45
C ALA A 59 16.72 -7.96 -19.59
N MET A 60 16.51 -6.74 -19.07
CA MET A 60 15.23 -6.04 -19.19
C MET A 60 15.05 -5.48 -20.60
N PRO A 61 14.01 -5.87 -21.36
CA PRO A 61 13.75 -5.28 -22.67
C PRO A 61 13.33 -3.81 -22.54
N VAL A 62 13.70 -2.98 -23.52
CA VAL A 62 13.26 -1.58 -23.56
C VAL A 62 11.74 -1.53 -23.72
N ASN A 63 11.09 -0.68 -22.94
CA ASN A 63 9.66 -0.37 -23.02
C ASN A 63 8.76 -1.61 -22.87
N GLN A 64 9.19 -2.57 -22.05
CA GLN A 64 8.45 -3.77 -21.72
C GLN A 64 8.50 -4.02 -20.21
N PRO A 65 7.37 -4.39 -19.58
CA PRO A 65 7.33 -4.65 -18.16
C PRO A 65 7.95 -6.01 -17.83
N VAL A 66 8.76 -6.03 -16.77
CA VAL A 66 9.27 -7.24 -16.12
C VAL A 66 8.55 -7.38 -14.79
N ASN A 67 7.87 -8.52 -14.60
CA ASN A 67 7.06 -8.76 -13.41
C ASN A 67 7.92 -9.30 -12.27
N PHE A 68 7.67 -8.83 -11.07
CA PHE A 68 8.25 -9.35 -9.83
C PHE A 68 7.33 -9.01 -8.65
N ASN A 69 7.68 -9.48 -7.45
CA ASN A 69 6.88 -9.26 -6.24
C ASN A 69 7.71 -8.55 -5.15
N TYR A 70 7.16 -7.49 -4.56
CA TYR A 70 7.84 -6.68 -3.54
C TYR A 70 6.86 -5.85 -2.69
N PRO A 71 7.02 -5.79 -1.35
CA PRO A 71 8.08 -6.40 -0.53
C PRO A 71 7.86 -7.90 -0.25
N ASP A 72 6.66 -8.40 -0.48
CA ASP A 72 6.23 -9.79 -0.25
C ASP A 72 5.58 -10.38 -1.51
N GLU A 73 5.24 -11.67 -1.49
CA GLU A 73 4.64 -12.38 -2.63
C GLU A 73 3.25 -11.87 -3.02
N SER A 74 2.52 -11.23 -2.11
CA SER A 74 1.18 -10.69 -2.36
C SER A 74 1.19 -9.29 -2.96
N SER A 75 2.36 -8.80 -3.37
CA SER A 75 2.60 -7.42 -3.83
C SER A 75 3.16 -7.40 -5.26
N PRO A 76 2.34 -7.59 -6.29
CA PRO A 76 2.82 -7.63 -7.67
C PRO A 76 3.35 -6.26 -8.09
N CYS A 77 4.46 -6.25 -8.83
CA CYS A 77 5.15 -5.05 -9.30
C CYS A 77 5.60 -5.21 -10.75
N TYR A 78 5.84 -4.09 -11.42
CA TYR A 78 6.47 -4.01 -12.73
C TYR A 78 7.78 -3.23 -12.63
N ALA A 79 8.86 -3.76 -13.21
CA ALA A 79 10.06 -3.02 -13.53
C ALA A 79 10.09 -2.74 -15.04
N ILE A 80 10.41 -1.53 -15.46
CA ILE A 80 10.41 -1.13 -16.87
C ILE A 80 11.69 -0.37 -17.17
N ARG A 81 12.36 -0.73 -18.27
CA ARG A 81 13.47 0.03 -18.85
C ARG A 81 12.92 1.01 -19.89
N MET A 82 12.84 2.30 -19.56
CA MET A 82 12.18 3.32 -20.39
C MET A 82 12.91 3.66 -21.70
N GLY A 83 14.20 3.35 -21.78
CA GLY A 83 15.05 3.60 -22.95
C GLY A 83 15.63 5.01 -23.02
N ASN A 84 15.13 5.94 -22.20
CA ASN A 84 15.69 7.27 -21.99
C ASN A 84 15.78 7.55 -20.48
N PRO A 85 16.72 8.37 -20.02
CA PRO A 85 16.83 8.72 -18.61
C PRO A 85 15.53 9.35 -18.10
N VAL A 86 15.04 8.86 -16.96
CA VAL A 86 13.85 9.38 -16.29
C VAL A 86 14.15 9.72 -14.82
N PRO A 87 13.44 10.67 -14.21
CA PRO A 87 13.56 10.95 -12.79
C PRO A 87 13.40 9.69 -11.93
N GLY A 88 14.34 9.46 -11.02
CA GLY A 88 14.39 8.25 -10.18
C GLY A 88 14.84 6.96 -10.87
N GLY A 89 15.11 6.99 -12.18
CA GLY A 89 15.58 5.83 -12.92
C GLY A 89 16.99 5.38 -12.50
N VAL A 90 17.17 4.07 -12.36
CA VAL A 90 18.45 3.42 -12.04
C VAL A 90 19.04 2.71 -13.25
N GLY A 91 20.14 1.98 -13.06
CA GLY A 91 20.85 1.30 -14.13
C GLY A 91 21.84 2.21 -14.87
N PRO A 92 22.58 1.67 -15.84
CA PRO A 92 23.63 2.42 -16.55
C PRO A 92 23.09 3.62 -17.33
N ASN A 93 21.85 3.54 -17.81
CA ASN A 93 21.20 4.60 -18.58
C ASN A 93 20.25 5.47 -17.74
N ARG A 94 20.12 5.19 -16.43
CA ARG A 94 19.18 5.89 -15.52
C ARG A 94 17.73 5.86 -16.01
N ASP A 95 17.33 4.75 -16.63
CA ASP A 95 16.05 4.57 -17.30
C ASP A 95 15.23 3.41 -16.74
N ILE A 96 15.71 2.73 -15.69
CA ILE A 96 14.99 1.61 -15.07
C ILE A 96 14.20 2.13 -13.88
N VAL A 97 12.87 1.99 -13.96
CA VAL A 97 11.93 2.35 -12.90
C VAL A 97 11.08 1.14 -12.52
N ALA A 98 10.51 1.15 -11.33
CA ALA A 98 9.58 0.10 -10.92
C ALA A 98 8.41 0.67 -10.10
N TYR A 99 7.26 0.01 -10.22
CA TYR A 99 6.01 0.44 -9.60
C TYR A 99 5.18 -0.76 -9.14
N SER A 100 4.34 -0.54 -8.13
CA SER A 100 3.25 -1.46 -7.79
C SER A 100 2.36 -1.69 -9.01
N ALA A 101 1.95 -2.94 -9.23
CA ALA A 101 0.99 -3.30 -10.28
C ALA A 101 -0.47 -3.11 -9.84
N MET A 102 -0.72 -2.55 -8.65
CA MET A 102 -2.06 -2.37 -8.08
C MET A 102 -2.48 -0.90 -8.11
N CYS A 103 -3.63 -0.62 -8.73
CA CYS A 103 -4.22 0.71 -8.75
C CYS A 103 -4.55 1.20 -7.34
N THR A 104 -4.13 2.42 -7.02
CA THR A 104 -4.32 3.05 -5.70
C THR A 104 -5.75 3.44 -5.40
N HIS A 105 -6.65 3.45 -6.38
CA HIS A 105 -8.07 3.72 -6.15
C HIS A 105 -8.76 2.58 -5.38
N MET A 106 -8.96 1.44 -6.05
CA MET A 106 -9.70 0.28 -5.51
C MET A 106 -9.00 -1.05 -5.82
N GLY A 107 -7.69 -1.03 -6.08
CA GLY A 107 -6.87 -2.23 -6.13
C GLY A 107 -6.95 -3.07 -7.39
N CYS A 108 -7.60 -2.59 -8.45
CA CYS A 108 -7.55 -3.34 -9.70
C CYS A 108 -6.11 -3.37 -10.24
N PRO A 109 -5.64 -4.51 -10.79
CA PRO A 109 -4.37 -4.56 -11.48
C PRO A 109 -4.32 -3.53 -12.62
N VAL A 110 -3.21 -2.81 -12.72
CA VAL A 110 -2.95 -1.92 -13.86
C VAL A 110 -2.22 -2.69 -14.95
N THR A 111 -2.46 -2.34 -16.21
CA THR A 111 -1.76 -2.91 -17.36
C THR A 111 -0.85 -1.85 -17.97
N TYR A 112 0.39 -2.22 -18.30
CA TYR A 112 1.28 -1.32 -19.03
C TYR A 112 0.93 -1.30 -20.52
N ASP A 113 0.78 -0.11 -21.08
CA ASP A 113 0.63 0.12 -22.52
C ASP A 113 1.90 0.76 -23.08
N GLY A 114 2.74 -0.05 -23.75
CA GLY A 114 3.99 0.42 -24.34
C GLY A 114 3.83 1.41 -25.49
N GLY A 115 2.64 1.52 -26.10
CA GLY A 115 2.36 2.50 -27.15
C GLY A 115 2.25 3.92 -26.60
N SER A 116 1.56 4.07 -25.45
CA SER A 116 1.43 5.36 -24.75
C SER A 116 2.41 5.54 -23.58
N ARG A 117 3.18 4.50 -23.24
CA ARG A 117 4.09 4.45 -22.09
C ARG A 117 3.42 4.73 -20.75
N THR A 118 2.18 4.28 -20.58
CA THR A 118 1.41 4.52 -19.35
C THR A 118 0.89 3.22 -18.75
N PHE A 119 0.62 3.24 -17.45
CA PHE A 119 -0.19 2.23 -16.79
C PHE A 119 -1.66 2.60 -16.85
N LYS A 120 -2.52 1.66 -17.24
CA LYS A 120 -3.96 1.86 -17.37
C LYS A 120 -4.72 0.91 -16.47
N CYS A 121 -5.59 1.46 -15.63
CA CYS A 121 -6.51 0.70 -14.81
C CYS A 121 -7.82 0.43 -15.59
N GLY A 122 -8.15 -0.85 -15.82
CA GLY A 122 -9.35 -1.24 -16.54
C GLY A 122 -10.68 -1.06 -15.80
N CYS A 123 -10.65 -0.73 -14.49
CA CYS A 123 -11.87 -0.63 -13.69
C CYS A 123 -12.55 0.74 -13.78
N HIS A 124 -11.81 1.81 -13.53
CA HIS A 124 -12.34 3.18 -13.50
C HIS A 124 -11.43 4.15 -14.27
N PHE A 125 -10.70 3.62 -15.26
CA PHE A 125 -9.96 4.37 -16.26
C PHE A 125 -8.88 5.32 -15.72
N SER A 126 -8.30 5.01 -14.55
CA SER A 126 -7.14 5.75 -14.05
C SER A 126 -5.90 5.44 -14.88
N ILE A 127 -5.10 6.46 -15.18
CA ILE A 127 -3.89 6.38 -15.99
C ILE A 127 -2.72 6.96 -15.20
N PHE A 128 -1.59 6.26 -15.18
CA PHE A 128 -0.39 6.66 -14.45
C PHE A 128 0.82 6.70 -15.38
N ASP A 129 1.69 7.69 -15.19
CA ASP A 129 2.90 7.92 -15.98
C ASP A 129 4.16 7.44 -15.24
N PRO A 130 4.77 6.31 -15.67
CA PRO A 130 6.01 5.81 -15.09
C PRO A 130 7.25 6.64 -15.43
N GLU A 131 7.23 7.48 -16.47
CA GLU A 131 8.34 8.39 -16.80
C GLU A 131 8.36 9.62 -15.87
N ASN A 132 7.27 9.85 -15.12
CA ASN A 132 7.14 10.93 -14.15
C ASN A 132 6.68 10.44 -12.76
N HIS A 133 7.48 9.58 -12.13
CA HIS A 133 7.25 9.10 -10.74
C HIS A 133 5.87 8.47 -10.49
N GLY A 134 5.28 7.80 -11.49
CA GLY A 134 3.98 7.16 -11.36
C GLY A 134 2.83 8.15 -11.29
N GLN A 135 3.04 9.39 -11.75
CA GLN A 135 2.05 10.47 -11.66
C GLN A 135 0.70 10.02 -12.19
N MET A 136 -0.37 10.22 -11.41
CA MET A 136 -1.72 10.06 -11.95
C MET A 136 -2.00 11.15 -12.99
N VAL A 137 -2.09 10.76 -14.26
CA VAL A 137 -2.39 11.65 -15.38
C VAL A 137 -3.87 12.02 -15.38
N CYS A 138 -4.73 11.03 -15.17
CA CYS A 138 -6.17 11.20 -14.98
C CYS A 138 -6.73 9.98 -14.24
N GLY A 139 -7.88 10.11 -13.58
CA GLY A 139 -8.51 8.97 -12.90
C GLY A 139 -9.27 9.32 -11.64
N GLN A 140 -9.53 8.28 -10.85
CA GLN A 140 -10.24 8.36 -9.56
C GLN A 140 -9.32 8.09 -8.37
N ALA A 141 -8.08 7.65 -8.61
CA ALA A 141 -7.10 7.52 -7.55
C ALA A 141 -6.78 8.89 -6.95
N THR A 142 -6.48 8.92 -5.65
CA THR A 142 -6.05 10.14 -4.95
C THR A 142 -4.53 10.20 -4.75
N GLU A 143 -3.83 9.16 -5.21
CA GLU A 143 -2.39 8.99 -5.07
C GLU A 143 -1.78 8.54 -6.40
N ASN A 144 -0.53 8.94 -6.64
CA ASN A 144 0.30 8.39 -7.71
C ASN A 144 0.51 6.89 -7.50
N LEU A 145 0.91 6.19 -8.56
CA LEU A 145 1.21 4.77 -8.45
C LEU A 145 2.46 4.57 -7.58
N PRO A 146 2.43 3.72 -6.52
CA PRO A 146 3.54 3.57 -5.61
C PRO A 146 4.80 3.12 -6.34
N SER A 147 5.88 3.88 -6.19
CA SER A 147 7.15 3.57 -6.83
C SER A 147 7.98 2.65 -5.96
N ILE A 148 8.57 1.63 -6.57
CA ILE A 148 9.51 0.73 -5.90
C ILE A 148 10.89 1.37 -5.99
N LYS A 149 11.49 1.68 -4.84
CA LYS A 149 12.85 2.22 -4.78
C LYS A 149 13.81 1.13 -5.21
N LEU A 150 14.62 1.46 -6.22
CA LEU A 150 15.60 0.55 -6.79
C LEU A 150 17.03 0.98 -6.43
N GLU A 151 17.92 0.00 -6.33
CA GLU A 151 19.36 0.15 -6.32
C GLU A 151 19.95 -0.66 -7.49
N TYR A 152 20.96 -0.12 -8.15
CA TYR A 152 21.69 -0.83 -9.19
C TYR A 152 23.10 -1.17 -8.71
N ASP A 153 23.44 -2.46 -8.76
CA ASP A 153 24.79 -2.96 -8.55
C ASP A 153 25.50 -3.16 -9.89
N ALA A 154 26.44 -2.25 -10.21
CA ALA A 154 27.20 -2.28 -11.46
C ALA A 154 28.17 -3.48 -11.56
N ALA A 155 28.61 -4.06 -10.43
CA ALA A 155 29.54 -5.19 -10.45
C ALA A 155 28.87 -6.49 -10.91
N THR A 156 27.58 -6.65 -10.57
CA THR A 156 26.80 -7.86 -10.87
C THR A 156 25.71 -7.64 -11.92
N ASP A 157 25.53 -6.41 -12.39
CA ASP A 157 24.44 -5.96 -13.27
C ASP A 157 23.03 -6.18 -12.67
N THR A 158 22.94 -6.20 -11.34
CA THR A 158 21.70 -6.56 -10.62
C THR A 158 20.93 -5.31 -10.18
N VAL A 159 19.62 -5.31 -10.42
CA VAL A 159 18.68 -4.32 -9.90
C VAL A 159 17.99 -4.90 -8.68
N HIS A 160 18.08 -4.19 -7.56
CA HIS A 160 17.46 -4.57 -6.28
C HIS A 160 16.32 -3.63 -5.93
N ALA A 161 15.19 -4.17 -5.50
CA ALA A 161 14.14 -3.43 -4.81
C ALA A 161 14.49 -3.33 -3.32
N VAL A 162 14.44 -2.10 -2.78
CA VAL A 162 14.91 -1.78 -1.42
C VAL A 162 13.93 -0.94 -0.61
N GLY A 163 12.82 -0.51 -1.21
CA GLY A 163 11.76 0.18 -0.50
C GLY A 163 10.61 0.54 -1.41
N VAL A 164 9.61 1.22 -0.85
CA VAL A 164 8.46 1.74 -1.58
C VAL A 164 8.24 3.20 -1.20
N ASP A 165 7.92 4.02 -2.19
CA ASP A 165 7.39 5.37 -2.00
C ASP A 165 5.90 5.39 -2.35
N GLY A 166 5.06 5.83 -1.41
CA GLY A 166 3.61 5.62 -1.41
C GLY A 166 3.17 4.36 -0.65
N LEU A 167 1.86 4.20 -0.44
CA LEU A 167 1.26 3.05 0.22
C LEU A 167 0.69 2.09 -0.83
N ILE A 168 1.10 0.82 -0.80
CA ILE A 168 0.54 -0.21 -1.67
C ILE A 168 -0.94 -0.41 -1.30
N TYR A 169 -1.81 -0.56 -2.30
CA TYR A 169 -3.23 -0.77 -2.06
C TYR A 169 -3.51 -2.02 -1.21
N GLY A 170 -4.55 -1.94 -0.37
CA GLY A 170 -5.11 -3.10 0.32
C GLY A 170 -4.34 -3.54 1.58
N ARG A 171 -3.53 -2.66 2.16
CA ARG A 171 -2.77 -2.93 3.38
C ARG A 171 -2.63 -1.69 4.28
N GLN A 172 -2.46 -1.91 5.57
CA GLN A 172 -2.24 -0.86 6.57
C GLN A 172 -0.78 -0.38 6.67
N SER A 173 0.16 -1.18 6.16
CA SER A 173 1.60 -0.92 6.13
C SER A 173 2.19 -1.68 4.94
N ASN A 174 3.23 -1.14 4.30
CA ASN A 174 3.85 -1.81 3.16
C ASN A 174 4.51 -3.14 3.54
N VAL A 175 5.10 -3.22 4.73
CA VAL A 175 5.63 -4.47 5.31
C VAL A 175 4.63 -4.95 6.37
N LEU A 176 4.16 -6.19 6.22
CA LEU A 176 3.14 -6.85 7.03
C LEU A 176 3.74 -7.77 8.09
#